data_AF-A0A971NCK0-F1
#
_entry.id   AF-A0A971NCK0-F1
#
_cell.length_a   1.000
_cell.length_b   1.000
_cell.length_c   1.000
_cell.angle_alpha   90.00
_cell.angle_beta   90.00
_cell.angle_gamma   90.00
#
_symmetry.space_group_name_H-M   'P 1'
#
loop_
_entity.id
_entity.type
_entity.pdbx_description
1 polymer ?
#
loop_
_entity_poly.entity_id
_entity_poly.type
_entity_poly.pdbx_seq_one_letter_code
_entity_poly.pdbx_strand_id
1 'polypeptide(L)'
;MTTTAARNRSVMTPLGSAYARAVEDFVKAVSCPRCEYDVYAIGISLEYFVGSVFVALAEMDRNVSGSEYTRLAMMQLERKEKIVAVNNNKLNQMLQYFYDNGGPIIEPPVDEQKAARIAPRFNAIINEFCDRMDVLVNESSSGRMGAREMEKETNAAVLEVYTASKALYREYELRNAFDDLLRFRTNKD
;
A
#
# COMPACT_ATOMS: atom_id res chain seq x y z
N MET A 1 0.09 19.65 -5.97
CA MET A 1 -0.49 18.63 -5.07
C MET A 1 -1.91 18.32 -5.52
N THR A 2 -2.09 17.30 -6.36
CA THR A 2 -3.41 16.76 -6.69
C THR A 2 -3.70 15.66 -5.69
N THR A 3 -4.38 16.02 -4.61
CA THR A 3 -4.92 15.10 -3.61
C THR A 3 -5.80 14.08 -4.33
N THR A 4 -5.56 12.79 -4.09
CA THR A 4 -6.46 11.71 -4.49
C THR A 4 -7.85 12.10 -4.04
N ALA A 5 -8.77 12.33 -4.98
CA ALA A 5 -10.14 12.67 -4.65
C ALA A 5 -10.75 11.46 -3.94
N ALA A 6 -10.67 11.44 -2.62
CA ALA A 6 -11.45 10.56 -1.79
C ALA A 6 -12.91 10.81 -2.20
N ARG A 7 -13.52 9.87 -2.90
CA ARG A 7 -14.99 9.82 -2.94
C ARG A 7 -15.42 9.93 -1.48
N ASN A 8 -16.36 10.83 -1.16
CA ASN A 8 -17.02 10.87 0.14
C ASN A 8 -17.68 9.50 0.38
N ARG A 9 -16.92 8.53 0.89
CA ARG A 9 -17.32 7.14 1.08
C ARG A 9 -17.84 7.02 2.49
N SER A 10 -19.14 7.22 2.65
CA SER A 10 -19.87 6.71 3.80
C SER A 10 -20.22 5.25 3.54
N VAL A 11 -19.20 4.38 3.49
CA VAL A 11 -19.43 2.94 3.53
C VAL A 11 -19.48 2.57 5.02
N MET A 12 -20.68 2.29 5.52
CA MET A 12 -20.85 1.70 6.86
C MET A 12 -20.37 0.25 6.80
N THR A 13 -19.10 0.02 7.13
CA THR A 13 -18.63 -1.32 7.46
C THR A 13 -18.93 -1.62 8.93
N PRO A 14 -19.05 -2.90 9.35
CA PRO A 14 -19.21 -3.26 10.76
C PRO A 14 -18.05 -2.81 11.66
N LEU A 15 -16.89 -2.51 11.07
CA LEU A 15 -15.73 -1.91 11.75
C LEU A 15 -15.90 -0.41 12.04
N GLY A 16 -16.97 0.21 11.54
CA GLY A 16 -17.35 1.59 11.84
C GLY A 16 -16.26 2.62 11.58
N SER A 17 -16.05 3.52 12.54
CA SER A 17 -15.14 4.67 12.36
C SER A 17 -13.66 4.29 12.26
N ALA A 18 -13.25 3.11 12.74
CA ALA A 18 -11.86 2.67 12.66
C ALA A 18 -11.45 2.38 11.22
N TYR A 19 -12.30 1.66 10.49
CA TYR A 19 -12.08 1.37 9.08
C TYR A 19 -12.16 2.62 8.20
N ALA A 20 -13.16 3.49 8.45
CA ALA A 20 -13.28 4.75 7.72
C ALA A 20 -12.03 5.63 7.86
N ARG A 21 -11.46 5.73 9.07
CA ARG A 21 -10.19 6.44 9.31
C ARG A 21 -9.02 5.79 8.57
N ALA A 22 -8.91 4.45 8.62
CA ALA A 22 -7.84 3.75 7.92
C ALA A 22 -7.88 4.00 6.40
N VAL A 23 -9.06 3.99 5.78
CA VAL A 23 -9.23 4.33 4.36
C VAL A 23 -8.85 5.79 4.09
N GLU A 24 -9.30 6.72 4.93
CA GLU A 24 -9.00 8.15 4.77
C GLU A 24 -7.50 8.43 4.87
N ASP A 25 -6.83 7.87 5.88
CA ASP A 25 -5.38 8.00 6.08
C ASP A 25 -4.61 7.40 4.90
N PHE A 26 -5.04 6.23 4.41
CA PHE A 26 -4.43 5.59 3.25
C PHE A 26 -4.54 6.45 1.98
N VAL A 27 -5.75 6.92 1.66
CA VAL A 27 -6.00 7.72 0.45
C VAL A 27 -5.26 9.06 0.49
N LYS A 28 -5.10 9.65 1.69
CA LYS A 28 -4.30 10.87 1.87
C LYS A 28 -2.80 10.64 1.74
N ALA A 29 -2.31 9.49 2.22
CA ALA A 29 -0.89 9.16 2.18
C ALA A 29 -0.41 8.77 0.77
N VAL A 30 -1.29 8.22 -0.04
CA VAL A 30 -0.96 7.74 -1.39
C VAL A 30 -1.12 8.84 -2.43
N SER A 31 -0.06 9.08 -3.19
CA SER A 31 -0.05 9.97 -4.36
C SER A 31 0.58 9.28 -5.56
N CYS A 32 0.27 9.76 -6.76
CA CYS A 32 0.80 9.17 -8.00
C CYS A 32 2.33 9.29 -8.04
N PRO A 33 3.06 8.16 -8.05
CA PRO A 33 4.50 8.19 -7.81
C PRO A 33 5.28 8.84 -8.95
N ARG A 34 6.31 9.60 -8.58
CA ARG A 34 7.21 10.30 -9.50
C ARG A 34 8.64 9.76 -9.48
N CYS A 35 9.03 9.12 -8.38
CA CYS A 35 10.31 8.44 -8.20
C CYS A 35 10.12 7.12 -7.45
N GLU A 36 11.20 6.35 -7.27
CA GLU A 36 11.16 5.09 -6.54
C GLU A 36 10.76 5.24 -5.07
N TYR A 37 11.11 6.35 -4.42
CA TYR A 37 10.72 6.62 -3.03
C TYR A 37 9.20 6.71 -2.87
N ASP A 38 8.52 7.36 -3.82
CA ASP A 38 7.06 7.42 -3.82
C ASP A 38 6.45 6.02 -3.99
N VAL A 39 7.10 5.14 -4.78
CA VAL A 39 6.66 3.74 -4.94
C VAL A 39 6.77 3.00 -3.61
N TYR A 40 7.89 3.09 -2.90
CA TYR A 40 8.04 2.46 -1.59
C TYR A 40 7.09 3.06 -0.55
N ALA A 41 6.82 4.37 -0.60
CA ALA A 41 5.83 5.01 0.26
C ALA A 41 4.43 4.40 0.06
N ILE A 42 4.04 4.12 -1.18
CA ILE A 42 2.78 3.41 -1.47
C ILE A 42 2.77 2.02 -0.84
N GLY A 43 3.86 1.26 -0.97
CA GLY A 43 3.99 -0.05 -0.34
C GLY A 43 3.83 0.04 1.17
N ILE A 44 4.51 0.98 1.83
CA ILE A 44 4.40 1.22 3.28
C ILE A 44 2.96 1.57 3.69
N SER A 45 2.31 2.46 2.94
CA SER A 45 0.93 2.87 3.20
C SER A 45 -0.06 1.71 3.02
N LEU A 46 0.13 0.85 2.01
CA LEU A 46 -0.68 -0.33 1.78
C LEU A 46 -0.54 -1.35 2.90
N GLU A 47 0.69 -1.70 3.29
CA GLU A 47 0.92 -2.65 4.39
C GLU A 47 0.36 -2.10 5.71
N TYR A 48 0.53 -0.81 5.97
CA TYR A 48 -0.05 -0.16 7.15
C TYR A 48 -1.59 -0.22 7.15
N PHE A 49 -2.22 0.17 6.03
CA PHE A 49 -3.67 0.13 5.88
C PHE A 49 -4.23 -1.28 6.09
N VAL A 50 -3.67 -2.28 5.40
CA VAL A 50 -4.11 -3.68 5.54
C VAL A 50 -3.88 -4.19 6.97
N GLY A 51 -2.76 -3.83 7.60
CA GLY A 51 -2.47 -4.15 8.99
C GLY A 51 -3.53 -3.58 9.93
N SER A 52 -3.90 -2.32 9.77
CA SER A 52 -4.97 -1.67 10.55
C SER A 52 -6.33 -2.35 10.37
N VAL A 53 -6.66 -2.81 9.16
CA VAL A 53 -7.88 -3.59 8.90
C VAL A 53 -7.86 -4.91 9.69
N PHE A 54 -6.75 -5.63 9.68
CA PHE A 54 -6.64 -6.89 10.42
C PHE A 54 -6.66 -6.68 11.94
N VAL A 55 -6.06 -5.61 12.46
CA VAL A 55 -6.20 -5.25 13.89
C VAL A 55 -7.66 -5.01 14.24
N ALA A 56 -8.37 -4.22 13.43
CA ALA A 56 -9.79 -3.92 13.68
C ALA A 56 -10.67 -5.18 13.61
N LEU A 57 -10.37 -6.13 12.71
CA LEU A 57 -11.05 -7.44 12.66
C LEU A 57 -10.70 -8.32 13.87
N ALA A 58 -9.45 -8.30 14.34
CA ALA A 58 -9.04 -9.05 15.53
C ALA A 58 -9.72 -8.54 16.80
N GLU A 59 -9.96 -7.23 16.91
CA GLU A 59 -10.69 -6.61 18.02
C GLU A 59 -12.16 -7.03 18.09
N MET A 60 -12.73 -7.57 17.01
CA MET A 60 -14.07 -8.18 17.02
C MET A 60 -14.09 -9.58 17.65
N ASP A 61 -12.93 -10.23 17.77
CA ASP A 61 -12.78 -11.55 18.37
C ASP A 61 -12.75 -11.45 19.90
N ARG A 62 -13.34 -12.44 20.59
CA ARG A 62 -13.28 -12.53 22.06
C ARG A 62 -11.87 -12.77 22.57
N ASN A 63 -11.00 -13.37 21.75
CA ASN A 63 -9.60 -13.59 22.06
C ASN A 63 -8.68 -12.91 21.04
N VAL A 64 -8.54 -11.59 21.17
CA VAL A 64 -7.72 -10.75 20.28
C VAL A 64 -6.30 -11.34 20.09
N SER A 65 -5.59 -11.66 21.18
CA SER A 65 -4.21 -12.16 21.12
C SER A 65 -4.07 -13.53 20.43
N GLY A 66 -5.13 -14.34 20.44
CA GLY A 66 -5.16 -15.65 19.76
C GLY A 66 -5.80 -15.62 18.38
N SER A 67 -6.30 -14.47 17.93
CA SER A 67 -6.99 -14.35 16.65
C SER A 67 -6.04 -14.54 15.47
N GLU A 68 -6.48 -15.28 14.44
CA GLU A 68 -5.72 -15.40 13.19
C GLU A 68 -5.46 -14.01 12.57
N TYR A 69 -6.36 -13.04 12.77
CA TYR A 69 -6.19 -11.67 12.29
C TYR A 69 -5.05 -10.91 12.97
N THR A 70 -4.76 -11.16 14.25
CA THR A 70 -3.59 -10.57 14.93
C THR A 70 -2.29 -11.02 14.27
N ARG A 71 -2.18 -12.31 13.95
CA ARG A 71 -1.03 -12.85 13.21
C ARG A 71 -0.89 -12.20 11.83
N LEU A 72 -2.01 -12.02 11.12
CA LEU A 72 -2.01 -11.37 9.80
C LEU A 72 -1.60 -9.89 9.87
N ALA A 73 -2.02 -9.18 10.92
CA ALA A 73 -1.58 -7.81 11.17
C ALA A 73 -0.07 -7.72 11.40
N MET A 74 0.49 -8.63 12.22
CA MET A 74 1.94 -8.72 12.44
C MET A 74 2.71 -8.99 11.14
N MET A 75 2.19 -9.88 10.28
CA MET A 75 2.79 -10.12 8.97
C MET A 75 2.84 -8.87 8.08
N GLN A 76 1.83 -7.98 8.15
CA GLN A 76 1.90 -6.72 7.41
C GLN A 76 2.95 -5.77 8.00
N LEU A 77 3.12 -5.76 9.32
CA LEU A 77 4.17 -4.98 9.97
C LEU A 77 5.57 -5.44 9.55
N GLU A 78 5.83 -6.75 9.54
CA GLU A 78 7.11 -7.31 9.08
C GLU A 78 7.39 -6.95 7.61
N ARG A 79 6.39 -7.03 6.73
CA ARG A 79 6.53 -6.60 5.33
C ARG A 79 6.83 -5.11 5.21
N LYS A 80 6.12 -4.28 5.97
CA LYS A 80 6.39 -2.83 6.04
C LYS A 80 7.84 -2.57 6.44
N GLU A 81 8.36 -3.27 7.45
CA GLU A 81 9.75 -3.14 7.90
C GLU A 81 10.75 -3.54 6.81
N LYS A 82 10.48 -4.62 6.06
CA LYS A 82 11.30 -5.00 4.88
C LYS A 82 11.33 -3.87 3.83
N ILE A 83 10.18 -3.25 3.53
CA ILE A 83 10.10 -2.14 2.57
C ILE A 83 10.88 -0.92 3.08
N VAL A 84 10.72 -0.55 4.36
CA VAL A 84 11.44 0.57 4.99
C VAL A 84 12.95 0.35 4.94
N ALA A 85 13.42 -0.87 5.21
CA ALA A 85 14.84 -1.21 5.17
C ALA A 85 15.44 -1.00 3.77
N VAL A 86 14.73 -1.43 2.71
CA VAL A 86 15.18 -1.22 1.32
C VAL A 86 15.16 0.25 0.93
N ASN A 87 14.10 0.98 1.30
CA ASN A 87 13.98 2.41 1.04
C ASN A 87 15.13 3.21 1.69
N ASN A 88 15.45 2.89 2.95
CA ASN A 88 16.56 3.52 3.68
C ASN A 88 17.93 3.17 3.09
N ASN A 89 18.12 1.92 2.65
CA ASN A 89 19.36 1.50 2.00
C ASN A 89 19.61 2.30 0.70
N LYS A 90 18.57 2.45 -0.13
CA LYS A 90 18.65 3.26 -1.36
C LYS A 90 18.93 4.74 -1.08
N LEU A 91 18.29 5.31 -0.06
CA LEU A 91 18.58 6.68 0.38
C LEU A 91 20.05 6.84 0.77
N ASN A 92 20.58 5.90 1.54
CA ASN A 92 21.99 5.92 1.95
C ASN A 92 22.93 5.81 0.76
N GLN A 93 22.62 4.98 -0.24
CA GLN A 93 23.41 4.88 -1.48
C GLN A 93 23.40 6.19 -2.27
N MET A 94 22.24 6.85 -2.39
CA MET A 94 22.14 8.14 -3.07
C MET A 94 22.90 9.25 -2.33
N LEU A 95 22.78 9.31 -1.00
CA LEU A 95 23.53 10.26 -0.18
C LEU A 95 25.04 10.03 -0.31
N GLN A 96 25.50 8.78 -0.25
CA GLN A 96 26.90 8.42 -0.42
C GLN A 96 27.41 8.87 -1.80
N TYR A 97 26.67 8.58 -2.88
CA TYR A 97 27.03 9.04 -4.21
C TYR A 97 27.14 10.57 -4.30
N PHE A 98 26.20 11.30 -3.69
CA PHE A 98 26.22 12.76 -3.64
C PHE A 98 27.47 13.29 -2.92
N TYR A 99 27.81 12.73 -1.75
CA TYR A 99 29.00 13.12 -0.99
C TYR A 99 30.31 12.78 -1.73
N ASP A 100 30.36 11.65 -2.43
CA ASP A 100 31.56 11.18 -3.11
C ASP A 100 31.84 11.92 -4.44
N ASN A 101 30.79 12.34 -5.14
CA ASN A 101 30.92 12.85 -6.51
C ASN A 101 30.58 14.34 -6.66
N GLY A 102 29.90 14.95 -5.68
CA GLY A 102 29.34 16.29 -5.82
C GLY A 102 28.23 16.31 -6.88
N GLY A 103 26.97 16.34 -6.47
CA GLY A 103 25.85 16.12 -7.39
C GLY A 103 25.03 17.37 -7.72
N PRO A 104 24.56 17.54 -8.98
CA PRO A 104 23.42 18.41 -9.25
C PRO A 104 22.14 17.83 -8.59
N ILE A 105 21.09 18.65 -8.49
CA ILE A 105 19.77 18.23 -8.00
C ILE A 105 19.28 17.06 -8.86
N ILE A 106 18.99 15.92 -8.23
CA ILE A 106 18.40 14.76 -8.92
C ILE A 106 16.91 15.05 -9.10
N GLU A 107 16.50 15.35 -10.34
CA GLU A 107 15.09 15.52 -10.67
C GLU A 107 14.36 14.17 -10.66
N PRO A 108 13.08 14.12 -10.26
CA PRO A 108 12.30 12.89 -10.33
C PRO A 108 12.23 12.33 -11.76
N PRO A 109 12.35 11.00 -11.96
CA PRO A 109 12.26 10.36 -13.28
C PRO A 109 10.96 10.65 -14.04
N VAL A 110 9.90 11.00 -13.31
CA VAL A 110 8.61 11.41 -13.87
C VAL A 110 8.35 12.87 -13.52
N ASP A 111 8.29 13.69 -14.56
CA ASP A 111 7.92 15.10 -14.45
C ASP A 111 6.45 15.28 -14.04
N GLU A 112 6.08 16.49 -13.62
CA GLU A 112 4.75 16.82 -13.14
C GLU A 112 3.66 16.65 -14.20
N GLN A 113 3.96 16.96 -15.45
CA GLN A 113 2.98 16.87 -16.54
C GLN A 113 2.64 15.41 -16.81
N LYS A 114 3.66 14.54 -16.88
CA LYS A 114 3.48 13.11 -17.05
C LYS A 114 2.74 12.51 -15.86
N ALA A 115 3.12 12.87 -14.62
CA ALA A 115 2.43 12.43 -13.41
C ALA A 115 0.94 12.83 -13.45
N ALA A 116 0.63 14.08 -13.80
CA ALA A 116 -0.74 14.56 -13.91
C ALA A 116 -1.55 13.79 -14.97
N ARG A 117 -0.95 13.40 -16.10
CA ARG A 117 -1.62 12.60 -17.14
C ARG A 117 -1.97 11.18 -16.69
N ILE A 118 -1.12 10.55 -15.86
CA ILE A 118 -1.34 9.16 -15.41
C ILE A 118 -2.11 9.08 -14.09
N ALA A 119 -2.14 10.16 -13.31
CA ALA A 119 -2.81 10.23 -12.01
C ALA A 119 -4.28 9.74 -12.03
N PRO A 120 -5.12 10.04 -13.05
CA PRO A 120 -6.49 9.51 -13.08
C PRO A 120 -6.56 7.98 -13.09
N ARG A 121 -5.66 7.31 -13.85
CA ARG A 121 -5.60 5.85 -13.89
C ARG A 121 -5.03 5.27 -12.60
N PHE A 122 -4.01 5.90 -12.05
CA PHE A 122 -3.46 5.53 -10.75
C PHE A 122 -4.53 5.61 -9.65
N ASN A 123 -5.27 6.72 -9.59
CA ASN A 123 -6.35 6.91 -8.63
C ASN A 123 -7.49 5.90 -8.82
N ALA A 124 -7.78 5.48 -10.05
CA ALA A 124 -8.75 4.42 -10.32
C ALA A 124 -8.31 3.09 -9.68
N ILE A 125 -7.04 2.70 -9.85
CA ILE A 125 -6.47 1.48 -9.24
C ILE A 125 -6.60 1.51 -7.70
N ILE A 126 -6.25 2.64 -7.08
CA ILE A 126 -6.35 2.80 -5.62
C ILE A 126 -7.81 2.74 -5.16
N ASN A 127 -8.73 3.38 -5.89
CA ASN A 127 -10.15 3.35 -5.55
C ASN A 127 -10.76 1.95 -5.69
N GLU A 128 -10.40 1.21 -6.75
CA GLU A 128 -10.82 -0.18 -6.97
C GLU A 128 -10.32 -1.10 -5.86
N PHE A 129 -9.07 -0.91 -5.41
CA PHE A 129 -8.53 -1.62 -4.25
C PHE A 129 -9.35 -1.33 -2.98
N CYS A 130 -9.64 -0.06 -2.68
CA CYS A 130 -10.47 0.28 -1.53
C CYS A 130 -11.89 -0.30 -1.64
N ASP A 131 -12.50 -0.29 -2.84
CA ASP A 131 -13.82 -0.91 -3.07
C ASP A 131 -13.79 -2.42 -2.82
N ARG A 132 -12.71 -3.10 -3.24
CA ARG A 132 -12.51 -4.52 -2.96
C ARG A 132 -12.35 -4.77 -1.46
N MET A 133 -11.58 -3.93 -0.76
CA MET A 133 -11.39 -4.05 0.68
C MET A 133 -12.68 -3.81 1.47
N ASP A 134 -13.55 -2.90 1.01
CA ASP A 134 -14.89 -2.69 1.59
C ASP A 134 -15.70 -3.99 1.56
N VAL A 135 -15.71 -4.70 0.43
CA VAL A 135 -16.39 -5.99 0.27
C VAL A 135 -15.77 -7.04 1.20
N LEU A 136 -14.45 -7.19 1.15
CA LEU A 136 -13.73 -8.19 1.93
C LEU A 136 -13.97 -8.03 3.44
N VAL A 137 -13.91 -6.78 3.95
CA VAL A 137 -14.19 -6.47 5.35
C VAL A 137 -15.64 -6.81 5.73
N ASN A 138 -16.62 -6.50 4.87
CA ASN A 138 -18.02 -6.80 5.13
C ASN A 138 -18.29 -8.32 5.17
N GLU A 139 -17.67 -9.08 4.28
CA GLU A 139 -17.78 -10.56 4.27
C GLU A 139 -17.10 -11.18 5.50
N SER A 140 -15.90 -10.72 5.86
CA SER A 140 -15.18 -11.24 7.03
C SER A 140 -15.86 -10.91 8.35
N SER A 141 -16.29 -9.66 8.53
CA SER A 141 -16.94 -9.22 9.77
C SER A 141 -18.33 -9.82 9.98
N SER A 142 -19.01 -10.25 8.91
CA SER A 142 -20.27 -11.00 8.99
C SER A 142 -20.09 -12.52 9.13
N GLY A 143 -18.85 -12.99 9.20
CA GLY A 143 -18.51 -14.42 9.34
C GLY A 143 -18.70 -15.24 8.06
N ARG A 144 -18.96 -14.60 6.91
CA ARG A 144 -19.07 -15.27 5.61
C ARG A 144 -17.72 -15.61 4.99
N MET A 145 -16.66 -14.93 5.43
CA MET A 145 -15.28 -15.16 4.99
C MET A 145 -14.35 -15.40 6.19
N GLY A 146 -13.61 -16.50 6.17
CA GLY A 146 -12.61 -16.82 7.19
C GLY A 146 -11.30 -16.05 7.01
N ALA A 147 -10.47 -15.96 8.06
CA ALA A 147 -9.24 -15.17 8.02
C ALA A 147 -8.23 -15.62 6.95
N ARG A 148 -8.13 -16.93 6.67
CA ARG A 148 -7.25 -17.45 5.61
C ARG A 148 -7.70 -17.06 4.20
N GLU A 149 -9.01 -17.04 3.97
CA GLU A 149 -9.58 -16.60 2.70
C GLU A 149 -9.40 -15.09 2.52
N MET A 150 -9.69 -14.33 3.58
CA MET A 150 -9.41 -12.90 3.67
C MET A 150 -7.94 -12.57 3.36
N GLU A 151 -7.00 -13.30 3.95
CA GLU A 151 -5.56 -13.16 3.67
C GLU A 151 -5.26 -13.36 2.19
N LYS A 152 -5.79 -14.43 1.59
CA LYS A 152 -5.57 -14.76 0.19
C LYS A 152 -6.11 -13.67 -0.73
N GLU A 153 -7.34 -13.23 -0.52
CA GLU A 153 -7.99 -12.20 -1.34
C GLU A 153 -7.33 -10.83 -1.18
N THR A 154 -6.94 -10.48 0.04
CA THR A 154 -6.19 -9.24 0.32
C THR A 154 -4.81 -9.28 -0.36
N ASN A 155 -4.10 -10.41 -0.30
CA ASN A 155 -2.83 -10.56 -1.00
C ASN A 155 -2.99 -10.42 -2.52
N ALA A 156 -4.04 -11.02 -3.10
CA ALA A 156 -4.34 -10.86 -4.53
C ALA A 156 -4.61 -9.38 -4.89
N ALA A 157 -5.43 -8.68 -4.09
CA ALA A 157 -5.74 -7.27 -4.29
C ALA A 157 -4.49 -6.38 -4.25
N VAL A 158 -3.58 -6.60 -3.29
CA VAL A 158 -2.32 -5.84 -3.20
C VAL A 158 -1.40 -6.12 -4.39
N LEU A 159 -1.28 -7.39 -4.81
CA LEU A 159 -0.47 -7.75 -5.99
C LEU A 159 -1.02 -7.13 -7.28
N GLU A 160 -2.34 -7.03 -7.41
CA GLU A 160 -3.00 -6.35 -8.52
C GLU A 160 -2.68 -4.85 -8.52
N VAL A 161 -2.72 -4.18 -7.37
CA VAL A 161 -2.34 -2.76 -7.25
C VAL A 161 -0.90 -2.54 -7.71
N TYR A 162 0.05 -3.33 -7.23
CA TYR A 162 1.45 -3.21 -7.64
C TYR A 162 1.63 -3.48 -9.14
N THR A 163 0.98 -4.53 -9.66
CA THR A 163 1.08 -4.91 -11.08
C THR A 163 0.48 -3.84 -12.00
N ALA A 164 -0.73 -3.38 -11.69
CA ALA A 164 -1.44 -2.37 -12.47
C ALA A 164 -0.73 -1.02 -12.41
N SER A 165 -0.24 -0.62 -11.23
CA SER A 165 0.52 0.62 -11.05
C SER A 165 1.85 0.57 -11.82
N LYS A 166 2.60 -0.54 -11.74
CA LYS A 166 3.82 -0.75 -12.52
C LYS A 166 3.60 -0.57 -14.02
N ALA A 167 2.46 -1.03 -14.54
CA ALA A 167 2.12 -0.94 -15.95
C ALA A 167 1.92 0.51 -16.46
N LEU A 168 1.73 1.49 -15.55
CA LEU A 168 1.61 2.91 -15.90
C LEU A 168 2.97 3.54 -16.27
N TYR A 169 4.08 2.91 -15.89
CA TYR A 169 5.43 3.47 -15.99
C TYR A 169 6.30 2.76 -17.01
N ARG A 170 7.16 3.54 -17.66
CA ARG A 170 8.25 3.06 -18.55
C ARG A 170 9.61 3.18 -17.88
N GLU A 171 9.72 4.08 -16.90
CA GLU A 171 10.89 4.39 -16.11
C GLU A 171 11.38 3.14 -15.38
N TYR A 172 12.62 2.74 -15.66
CA TYR A 172 13.22 1.53 -15.10
C TYR A 172 13.22 1.54 -13.57
N GLU A 173 13.56 2.68 -12.97
CA GLU A 173 13.63 2.85 -11.51
C GLU A 173 12.28 2.59 -10.83
N LEU A 174 11.20 3.21 -11.31
CA LEU A 174 9.86 2.99 -10.74
C LEU A 174 9.39 1.56 -10.96
N ARG A 175 9.64 0.99 -12.15
CA ARG A 175 9.26 -0.40 -12.45
C ARG A 175 10.00 -1.39 -11.55
N ASN A 176 11.28 -1.16 -11.28
CA ASN A 176 12.08 -1.97 -10.37
C ASN A 176 11.61 -1.84 -8.92
N ALA A 177 11.26 -0.62 -8.49
CA ALA A 177 10.70 -0.43 -7.15
C ALA A 177 9.39 -1.21 -6.98
N PHE A 178 8.52 -1.25 -8.00
CA PHE A 178 7.34 -2.12 -7.98
C PHE A 178 7.69 -3.61 -8.00
N ASP A 179 8.75 -4.02 -8.70
CA ASP A 179 9.24 -5.41 -8.67
C ASP A 179 9.73 -5.82 -7.28
N ASP A 180 10.39 -4.92 -6.56
CA ASP A 180 10.76 -5.15 -5.16
C ASP A 180 9.52 -5.36 -4.28
N LEU A 181 8.50 -4.49 -4.40
CA LEU A 181 7.25 -4.62 -3.66
C LEU A 181 6.52 -5.95 -3.96
N LEU A 182 6.48 -6.36 -5.24
CA LEU A 182 5.94 -7.66 -5.63
C LEU A 182 6.69 -8.81 -4.94
N ARG A 183 8.04 -8.77 -4.94
CA ARG A 183 8.87 -9.79 -4.29
C ARG A 183 8.64 -9.85 -2.78
N PHE A 184 8.55 -8.72 -2.09
CA PHE A 184 8.28 -8.69 -0.64
C PHE A 184 6.92 -9.29 -0.30
N ARG A 185 5.95 -9.19 -1.21
CA ARG A 185 4.62 -9.76 -1.04
C ARG A 185 4.56 -11.26 -1.33
N THR A 186 5.33 -11.75 -2.30
CA THR A 186 5.33 -13.15 -2.73
C THR A 186 6.32 -14.04 -1.99
N ASN A 187 7.41 -13.48 -1.46
CA ASN A 187 8.39 -14.25 -0.72
C ASN A 187 7.82 -14.62 0.65
N LYS A 188 7.48 -15.90 0.78
CA LYS A 188 7.35 -16.59 2.06
C LYS A 188 8.77 -16.88 2.54
N ASP A 189 9.36 -15.92 3.25
CA ASP A 189 10.45 -16.27 4.17
C ASP A 189 9.82 -16.84 5.45
#